data_AF-A0A939FN52-F1
#
_entry.id   AF-A0A939FN52-F1
#
_cell.length_a   1.000
_cell.length_b   1.000
_cell.length_c   1.000
_cell.angle_alpha   90.00
_cell.angle_beta   90.00
_cell.angle_gamma   90.00
#
_symmetry.space_group_name_H-M   'P 1'
#
loop_
_entity.id
_entity.type
_entity.pdbx_description
1 polymer ?
#
loop_
_entity_poly.entity_id
_entity_poly.type
_entity_poly.pdbx_seq_one_letter_code
_entity_poly.pdbx_strand_id
1 'polypeptide(L)'
;MRLPLPPPRARARSGPRRSRLTAALTSALLATGLLVGAAPGPGGSTARADDLPTKTAASPNDGSLPFAGYNMQGSDNGLRWNGEVGPLTMHHEVVALQEAGNGPPPAAHQRHGVGESIRIPGPFPAGLPDHVNHTVWRYRHHSRQVYFLQTDPQRDSTTGRDRWRGGRVNLAVVTHTRADEVRIIENPLYNRDEPRNEYRYRRALGVRIGNTVYYNVHARGADVAPLLRRIRAATRAGENWVMVGDFNLDIRNRTDRQARESLHLRPDEQLARPRRSTHQRGGELDYAITRGTPRFNADIPAGRSSDHYPVQFEPAPTPVPAAPDGPVHNFSSALENARTGLVLDVDNNNRVTTRLQAYNARQRFRMDTTRGHWYRFARGNSPRAASGALAADETCPGVNPFFPMSPILMLSCESPGAQWHPEDPGAPGGPLRWHNSLYPDLCLTGTGNEQPVVAYQCSDMPAQQWWDNSRAVPERAWEDKEERIRLRAWNGLYLDNFSGSGGDGTPLTTRRRNEVSSQRWDIQYAGSGDSLVRIKGRGSGRCIDVVDSVQPHPGGRSVLHDCTGRGSKTDGTGHRWQAEMYGDGTLRFRNEAAHLCLVPSARETGYVTIGTCSDDARQRWTIVP
;
A
#
# COMPACT_ATOMS: atom_id res chain seq x y z
N MET A 1 61.63 35.90 -5.71
CA MET A 1 61.90 36.31 -7.11
C MET A 1 60.59 36.30 -7.89
N ARG A 2 60.22 37.47 -8.44
CA ARG A 2 59.33 37.77 -9.58
C ARG A 2 57.97 37.04 -9.70
N LEU A 3 56.92 37.78 -9.33
CA LEU A 3 55.68 37.95 -10.13
C LEU A 3 56.03 38.78 -11.40
N PRO A 4 55.32 38.65 -12.55
CA PRO A 4 53.99 39.28 -12.72
C PRO A 4 52.98 38.65 -13.72
N LEU A 5 51.68 38.89 -13.39
CA LEU A 5 50.53 39.34 -14.20
C LEU A 5 49.94 38.56 -15.43
N PRO A 6 48.58 38.52 -15.58
CA PRO A 6 47.82 38.29 -16.84
C PRO A 6 47.68 39.62 -17.65
N PRO A 7 46.95 39.82 -18.80
CA PRO A 7 45.85 39.10 -19.49
C PRO A 7 46.00 39.11 -21.06
N PRO A 8 44.98 39.16 -21.98
CA PRO A 8 43.98 40.25 -22.10
C PRO A 8 42.53 39.88 -22.51
N ARG A 9 41.61 40.83 -22.25
CA ARG A 9 40.29 41.00 -22.88
C ARG A 9 40.39 42.08 -23.99
N ALA A 10 39.66 41.90 -25.10
CA ALA A 10 39.06 42.95 -25.95
C ALA A 10 37.93 42.27 -26.77
N ARG A 11 36.63 42.64 -26.79
CA ARG A 11 35.91 43.86 -27.28
C ARG A 11 36.35 44.25 -28.72
N ALA A 12 35.49 44.49 -29.72
CA ALA A 12 34.04 44.66 -29.82
C ALA A 12 33.54 44.70 -31.31
N ARG A 13 32.21 44.56 -31.48
CA ARG A 13 31.30 45.23 -32.45
C ARG A 13 31.34 44.91 -33.96
N SER A 14 30.18 44.46 -34.47
CA SER A 14 29.33 45.26 -35.38
C SER A 14 27.88 44.77 -35.33
N GLY A 15 26.92 45.70 -35.37
CA GLY A 15 25.47 45.45 -35.25
C GLY A 15 24.76 45.30 -36.61
N PRO A 16 23.56 45.88 -36.79
CA PRO A 16 22.30 45.14 -36.67
C PRO A 16 21.49 45.11 -37.97
N ARG A 17 20.52 44.18 -38.10
CA ARG A 17 19.33 44.40 -38.94
C ARG A 17 18.05 44.04 -38.20
N ARG A 18 17.19 45.06 -38.15
CA ARG A 18 15.79 45.09 -37.73
C ARG A 18 14.91 44.35 -38.75
N SER A 19 13.84 43.72 -38.29
CA SER A 19 12.43 43.92 -38.71
C SER A 19 11.57 42.92 -37.92
N ARG A 20 10.83 43.29 -36.88
CA ARG A 20 9.49 43.92 -36.83
C ARG A 20 8.37 43.16 -37.58
N LEU A 21 7.28 42.98 -36.82
CA LEU A 21 5.87 42.74 -37.19
C LEU A 21 5.55 41.25 -37.50
N THR A 22 4.47 40.63 -37.03
CA THR A 22 3.18 41.13 -36.53
C THR A 22 2.45 40.00 -35.82
N ALA A 23 1.67 40.33 -34.80
CA ALA A 23 0.60 39.47 -34.28
C ALA A 23 -0.52 39.32 -35.31
N ALA A 24 -1.11 38.13 -35.38
CA ALA A 24 -2.45 37.94 -35.91
C ALA A 24 -3.12 36.76 -35.19
N LEU A 25 -4.05 37.11 -34.30
CA LEU A 25 -5.17 36.24 -33.94
C LEU A 25 -6.00 35.99 -35.21
N THR A 26 -6.39 34.74 -35.44
CA THR A 26 -7.60 34.45 -36.22
C THR A 26 -8.37 33.36 -35.52
N SER A 27 -9.50 33.79 -34.97
CA SER A 27 -10.68 33.00 -34.63
C SER A 27 -11.15 32.20 -35.84
N ALA A 28 -11.63 30.98 -35.61
CA ALA A 28 -12.60 30.33 -36.49
C ALA A 28 -13.70 29.72 -35.61
N LEU A 29 -14.75 30.51 -35.42
CA LEU A 29 -16.08 30.04 -35.08
C LEU A 29 -16.63 29.23 -36.26
N LEU A 30 -17.16 28.05 -35.98
CA LEU A 30 -18.23 27.46 -36.79
C LEU A 30 -19.44 27.30 -35.89
N ALA A 31 -20.38 28.21 -36.09
CA ALA A 31 -21.75 28.14 -35.58
C ALA A 31 -22.65 27.93 -36.80
N THR A 32 -23.49 26.90 -36.73
CA THR A 32 -24.86 26.75 -37.28
C THR A 32 -25.28 25.32 -36.95
N GLY A 33 -26.40 25.02 -36.33
CA GLY A 33 -27.53 25.85 -35.91
C GLY A 33 -28.72 24.91 -35.63
N LEU A 34 -29.38 25.17 -34.50
CA LEU A 34 -30.82 25.11 -34.24
C LEU A 34 -31.66 23.86 -34.58
N LEU A 35 -32.35 23.37 -33.54
CA LEU A 35 -33.82 23.40 -33.35
C LEU A 35 -34.10 23.09 -31.85
N VAL A 36 -34.50 24.06 -30.99
CA VAL A 36 -35.90 24.50 -30.65
C VAL A 36 -36.76 23.35 -30.13
N GLY A 37 -37.44 23.35 -28.97
CA GLY A 37 -37.71 24.29 -27.87
C GLY A 37 -38.00 23.46 -26.59
N ALA A 38 -38.40 23.96 -25.42
CA ALA A 38 -39.06 25.19 -25.03
C ALA A 38 -38.78 25.49 -23.53
N ALA A 39 -38.79 26.77 -23.17
CA ALA A 39 -39.03 27.30 -21.82
C ALA A 39 -40.35 28.12 -21.89
N PRO A 40 -40.91 28.79 -20.84
CA PRO A 40 -40.36 29.08 -19.50
C PRO A 40 -41.38 29.09 -18.32
N GLY A 41 -40.90 29.37 -17.10
CA GLY A 41 -41.71 29.78 -15.95
C GLY A 41 -40.86 30.31 -14.77
N PRO A 42 -41.03 31.56 -14.28
CA PRO A 42 -39.99 32.31 -13.52
C PRO A 42 -40.27 32.52 -12.02
N GLY A 43 -39.23 32.93 -11.29
CA GLY A 43 -39.29 33.54 -9.95
C GLY A 43 -37.91 33.47 -9.28
N GLY A 44 -37.04 34.46 -9.44
CA GLY A 44 -36.90 35.62 -8.53
C GLY A 44 -35.73 35.38 -7.55
N SER A 45 -34.53 35.91 -7.83
CA SER A 45 -33.87 37.01 -7.09
C SER A 45 -33.90 36.85 -5.56
N THR A 46 -32.82 36.85 -4.75
CA THR A 46 -31.47 37.43 -4.81
C THR A 46 -30.69 36.88 -3.60
N ALA A 47 -29.39 36.60 -3.71
CA ALA A 47 -28.38 36.93 -2.68
C ALA A 47 -27.00 36.45 -3.14
N ARG A 48 -26.09 37.39 -3.38
CA ARG A 48 -24.65 37.15 -3.26
C ARG A 48 -24.37 36.97 -1.76
N ALA A 49 -23.82 35.83 -1.39
CA ALA A 49 -23.07 35.66 -0.16
C ALA A 49 -21.75 35.00 -0.54
N ASP A 50 -20.67 35.52 0.03
CA ASP A 50 -19.30 35.10 -0.20
C ASP A 50 -19.11 33.60 0.10
N ASP A 51 -18.84 32.81 -0.94
CA ASP A 51 -18.33 31.44 -0.80
C ASP A 51 -16.88 31.50 -0.32
N LEU A 52 -16.71 31.67 0.99
CA LEU A 52 -15.56 31.12 1.69
C LEU A 52 -15.58 29.60 1.50
N PRO A 53 -14.47 28.96 1.08
CA PRO A 53 -14.44 27.52 0.90
C PRO A 53 -14.78 26.86 2.24
N THR A 54 -15.93 26.20 2.27
CA THR A 54 -16.38 25.36 3.36
C THR A 54 -15.26 24.36 3.64
N LYS A 55 -14.68 24.49 4.83
CA LYS A 55 -13.65 23.61 5.37
C LYS A 55 -14.09 22.17 5.11
N THR A 56 -13.38 21.49 4.19
CA THR A 56 -13.60 20.08 3.87
C THR A 56 -13.68 19.33 5.20
N ALA A 57 -14.81 18.69 5.48
CA ALA A 57 -14.94 17.82 6.64
C ALA A 57 -13.78 16.82 6.57
N ALA A 58 -12.96 16.77 7.62
CA ALA A 58 -11.92 15.77 7.73
C ALA A 58 -12.55 14.40 7.48
N SER A 59 -11.94 13.60 6.62
CA SER A 59 -12.38 12.23 6.33
C SER A 59 -12.74 11.52 7.65
N PRO A 60 -13.88 10.81 7.76
CA PRO A 60 -14.19 10.04 8.95
C PRO A 60 -13.03 9.08 9.22
N ASN A 61 -12.20 9.37 10.22
CA ASN A 61 -11.17 8.46 10.67
C ASN A 61 -11.87 7.16 11.12
N ASP A 62 -11.71 6.10 10.34
CA ASP A 62 -12.21 4.75 10.55
C ASP A 62 -11.49 4.02 11.71
N GLY A 63 -10.58 4.72 12.39
CA GLY A 63 -9.78 4.19 13.47
C GLY A 63 -8.50 3.54 12.99
N SER A 64 -8.04 3.87 11.78
CA SER A 64 -6.78 3.39 11.19
C SER A 64 -5.55 4.24 11.53
N LEU A 65 -5.65 5.29 12.36
CA LEU A 65 -4.44 6.08 12.67
C LEU A 65 -3.40 5.25 13.42
N PRO A 66 -2.13 5.29 13.02
CA PRO A 66 -1.04 4.68 13.77
C PRO A 66 -0.87 5.38 15.12
N PHE A 67 -0.71 4.58 16.18
CA PHE A 67 -0.61 5.09 17.54
C PHE A 67 0.47 4.37 18.35
N ALA A 68 0.91 4.98 19.45
CA ALA A 68 1.88 4.37 20.36
C ALA A 68 1.46 4.53 21.82
N GLY A 69 1.86 3.58 22.66
CA GLY A 69 1.79 3.64 24.12
C GLY A 69 3.19 3.67 24.71
N TYR A 70 3.42 4.46 25.75
CA TYR A 70 4.70 4.46 26.45
C TYR A 70 4.55 4.82 27.93
N ASN A 71 4.85 3.86 28.82
CA ASN A 71 5.13 4.14 30.21
C ASN A 71 6.56 4.68 30.31
N MET A 72 6.66 6.00 30.47
CA MET A 72 7.94 6.70 30.38
C MET A 72 8.64 6.83 31.73
N GLN A 73 8.14 6.23 32.82
CA GLN A 73 8.75 6.24 34.15
C GLN A 73 9.08 7.65 34.70
N GLY A 74 8.25 8.65 34.37
CA GLY A 74 8.51 10.06 34.65
C GLY A 74 9.17 10.81 33.50
N SER A 75 9.10 12.14 33.53
CA SER A 75 9.57 12.99 32.42
C SER A 75 11.08 13.23 32.37
N ASP A 76 11.83 12.82 33.41
CA ASP A 76 13.25 13.13 33.63
C ASP A 76 13.58 14.61 33.34
N ASN A 77 12.91 15.52 34.08
CA ASN A 77 13.00 16.98 33.87
C ASN A 77 12.69 17.46 32.43
N GLY A 78 11.98 16.64 31.65
CA GLY A 78 11.63 16.91 30.26
C GLY A 78 12.57 16.29 29.22
N LEU A 79 13.64 15.62 29.63
CA LEU A 79 14.60 14.99 28.71
C LEU A 79 13.94 13.91 27.86
N ARG A 80 13.13 13.04 28.47
CA ARG A 80 12.42 11.97 27.75
C ARG A 80 11.39 12.50 26.74
N TRP A 81 10.83 13.68 26.95
CA TRP A 81 9.94 14.30 25.97
C TRP A 81 10.66 14.60 24.66
N ASN A 82 11.87 15.16 24.72
CA ASN A 82 12.64 15.46 23.51
C ASN A 82 13.39 14.24 22.95
N GLY A 83 13.89 13.36 23.83
CA GLY A 83 14.70 12.20 23.45
C GLY A 83 13.89 11.01 22.93
N GLU A 84 12.66 10.83 23.39
CA GLU A 84 11.88 9.60 23.13
C GLU A 84 10.46 9.89 22.64
N VAL A 85 9.71 10.75 23.32
CA VAL A 85 8.35 11.11 22.90
C VAL A 85 8.38 11.82 21.54
N GLY A 86 9.32 12.74 21.34
CA GLY A 86 9.50 13.47 20.07
C GLY A 86 9.61 12.54 18.87
N PRO A 87 10.58 11.61 18.86
CA PRO A 87 10.69 10.58 17.84
C PRO A 87 9.41 9.76 17.64
N LEU A 88 8.75 9.31 18.72
CA LEU A 88 7.48 8.57 18.61
C LEU A 88 6.41 9.40 17.88
N THR A 89 6.30 10.68 18.20
CA THR A 89 5.31 11.58 17.57
C THR A 89 5.65 11.96 16.12
N MET A 90 6.81 11.54 15.58
CA MET A 90 7.11 11.73 14.16
C MET A 90 6.46 10.65 13.29
N HIS A 91 6.22 9.47 13.85
CA HIS A 91 5.71 8.30 13.14
C HIS A 91 4.26 7.96 13.51
N HIS A 92 3.80 8.40 14.67
CA HIS A 92 2.46 8.08 15.19
C HIS A 92 1.64 9.35 15.35
N GLU A 93 0.40 9.30 14.89
CA GLU A 93 -0.54 10.42 15.01
C GLU A 93 -1.04 10.62 16.43
N VAL A 94 -1.11 9.53 17.21
CA VAL A 94 -1.53 9.52 18.62
C VAL A 94 -0.48 8.81 19.47
N VAL A 95 0.01 9.47 20.52
CA VAL A 95 0.95 8.87 21.48
C VAL A 95 0.38 9.00 22.89
N ALA A 96 0.06 7.87 23.51
CA ALA A 96 -0.47 7.74 24.86
C ALA A 96 0.67 7.50 25.87
N LEU A 97 0.91 8.47 26.74
CA LEU A 97 2.00 8.46 27.71
C LEU A 97 1.48 8.14 29.12
N GLN A 98 2.04 7.11 29.73
CA GLN A 98 1.86 6.80 31.15
C GLN A 98 3.08 7.25 31.93
N GLU A 99 2.88 7.64 33.18
CA GLU A 99 3.93 8.24 34.00
C GLU A 99 4.59 9.46 33.32
N ALA A 100 3.76 10.35 32.77
CA ALA A 100 4.19 11.49 31.96
C ALA A 100 4.98 12.58 32.74
N GLY A 101 5.25 12.36 34.02
CA GLY A 101 5.85 13.34 34.91
C GLY A 101 4.99 14.60 35.04
N ASN A 102 5.65 15.75 35.12
CA ASN A 102 5.00 17.06 35.26
C ASN A 102 4.40 17.61 33.94
N GLY A 103 4.38 16.81 32.87
CA GLY A 103 3.96 17.22 31.53
C GLY A 103 5.13 17.61 30.60
N PRO A 104 4.83 18.10 29.39
CA PRO A 104 5.86 18.47 28.42
C PRO A 104 6.75 19.62 28.93
N PRO A 105 8.00 19.73 28.44
CA PRO A 105 8.85 20.89 28.71
C PRO A 105 8.12 22.19 28.35
N PRO A 106 8.25 23.26 29.16
CA PRO A 106 7.75 24.57 28.78
C PRO A 106 8.37 25.00 27.45
N ALA A 107 7.57 25.45 26.49
CA ALA A 107 8.11 25.92 25.22
C ALA A 107 8.96 27.20 25.44
N ALA A 108 10.19 27.23 24.93
CA ALA A 108 11.16 28.33 25.11
C ALA A 108 10.68 29.72 24.61
N HIS A 109 9.56 29.79 23.87
CA HIS A 109 9.00 31.03 23.33
C HIS A 109 7.49 31.20 23.56
N GLN A 110 6.87 30.35 24.38
CA GLN A 110 5.48 30.58 24.78
C GLN A 110 5.48 31.44 26.04
N ARG A 111 4.94 32.65 25.92
CA ARG A 111 4.54 33.45 27.10
C ARG A 111 3.75 32.55 28.04
N HIS A 112 4.03 32.61 29.34
CA HIS A 112 3.22 31.96 30.37
C HIS A 112 1.72 32.15 30.06
N GLY A 113 0.96 31.06 29.81
CA GLY A 113 -0.50 31.12 29.66
C GLY A 113 -1.13 30.69 28.33
N VAL A 114 -0.42 30.08 27.36
CA VAL A 114 -1.04 29.60 26.09
C VAL A 114 -1.53 28.15 26.17
N GLY A 115 -2.14 27.77 27.29
CA GLY A 115 -2.79 26.47 27.49
C GLY A 115 -4.27 26.63 27.76
N GLU A 116 -5.10 25.77 27.19
CA GLU A 116 -6.54 25.71 27.45
C GLU A 116 -6.81 24.69 28.57
N SER A 117 -7.57 25.08 29.59
CA SER A 117 -8.08 24.13 30.59
C SER A 117 -9.44 23.62 30.14
N ILE A 118 -9.47 22.39 29.62
CA ILE A 118 -10.69 21.73 29.17
C ILE A 118 -11.39 21.13 30.39
N ARG A 119 -12.52 21.71 30.79
CA ARG A 119 -13.29 21.25 31.95
C ARG A 119 -13.88 19.86 31.70
N ILE A 120 -13.78 18.98 32.69
CA ILE A 120 -14.33 17.63 32.60
C ILE A 120 -15.84 17.67 32.93
N PRO A 121 -16.74 17.26 32.02
CA PRO A 121 -18.18 17.33 32.25
C PRO A 121 -18.67 16.30 33.29
N GLY A 122 -19.66 16.68 34.11
CA GLY A 122 -20.39 15.77 35.01
C GLY A 122 -20.17 16.03 36.52
N PRO A 123 -20.89 15.31 37.40
CA PRO A 123 -20.70 15.40 38.84
C PRO A 123 -19.30 14.89 39.20
N PHE A 124 -18.43 15.82 39.57
CA PHE A 124 -17.04 15.55 39.84
C PHE A 124 -16.83 15.14 41.31
N PRO A 125 -16.13 14.03 41.61
CA PRO A 125 -15.77 13.73 42.99
C PRO A 125 -14.97 14.89 43.58
N ALA A 126 -15.45 15.43 44.70
CA ALA A 126 -14.82 16.58 45.33
C ALA A 126 -13.35 16.29 45.68
N GLY A 127 -12.46 17.17 45.23
CA GLY A 127 -11.02 17.08 45.50
C GLY A 127 -10.19 16.34 44.45
N LEU A 128 -10.76 15.97 43.29
CA LEU A 128 -9.99 15.51 42.11
C LEU A 128 -9.75 16.65 41.10
N PRO A 129 -8.69 16.59 40.27
CA PRO A 129 -8.48 17.52 39.17
C PRO A 129 -9.64 17.46 38.17
N ASP A 130 -10.29 18.61 37.96
CA ASP A 130 -11.54 18.79 37.22
C ASP A 130 -11.36 19.29 35.77
N HIS A 131 -10.11 19.33 35.30
CA HIS A 131 -9.76 19.79 33.97
C HIS A 131 -8.61 18.96 33.38
N VAL A 132 -8.54 18.97 32.05
CA VAL A 132 -7.41 18.51 31.25
C VAL A 132 -6.68 19.73 30.71
N ASN A 133 -5.37 19.79 30.90
CA ASN A 133 -4.57 20.88 30.35
C ASN A 133 -4.21 20.55 28.90
N HIS A 134 -4.68 21.38 27.97
CA HIS A 134 -4.34 21.31 26.55
C HIS A 134 -3.27 22.36 26.24
N THR A 135 -2.14 21.94 25.69
CA THR A 135 -1.04 22.81 25.29
C THR A 135 -0.52 22.44 23.90
N VAL A 136 0.25 23.32 23.28
CA VAL A 136 0.96 23.04 22.03
C VAL A 136 2.44 22.89 22.32
N TRP A 137 3.00 21.72 22.04
CA TRP A 137 4.42 21.41 22.18
C TRP A 137 5.09 21.39 20.80
N ARG A 138 6.29 21.97 20.67
CA ARG A 138 7.03 22.02 19.40
C ARG A 138 8.25 21.11 19.44
N TYR A 139 8.31 20.15 18.52
CA TYR A 139 9.43 19.23 18.34
C TYR A 139 9.93 19.28 16.90
N ARG A 140 11.23 19.53 16.68
CA ARG A 140 11.87 19.59 15.33
C ARG A 140 11.03 20.34 14.28
N HIS A 141 10.54 21.53 14.63
CA HIS A 141 9.68 22.40 13.80
C HIS A 141 8.23 21.94 13.60
N HIS A 142 7.84 20.78 14.11
CA HIS A 142 6.45 20.32 14.10
C HIS A 142 5.74 20.67 15.41
N SER A 143 4.51 21.16 15.28
CA SER A 143 3.62 21.38 16.43
C SER A 143 2.84 20.12 16.75
N ARG A 144 2.66 19.86 18.05
CA ARG A 144 1.90 18.73 18.60
C ARG A 144 0.93 19.24 19.64
N GLN A 145 -0.27 18.67 19.67
CA GLN A 145 -1.29 18.96 20.67
C GLN A 145 -1.09 18.01 21.85
N VAL A 146 -0.95 18.54 23.05
CA VAL A 146 -0.72 17.76 24.26
C VAL A 146 -1.91 17.92 25.19
N TYR A 147 -2.55 16.82 25.53
CA TYR A 147 -3.61 16.73 26.52
C TYR A 147 -3.04 16.08 27.78
N PHE A 148 -3.00 16.82 28.89
CA PHE A 148 -2.40 16.38 30.14
C PHE A 148 -3.46 16.26 31.23
N LEU A 149 -3.56 15.08 31.83
CA LEU A 149 -4.44 14.81 32.96
C LEU A 149 -3.59 14.51 34.20
N GLN A 150 -3.75 15.35 35.22
CA GLN A 150 -3.18 15.10 36.53
C GLN A 150 -3.87 13.89 37.18
N THR A 151 -3.09 12.84 37.43
CA THR A 151 -3.55 11.59 38.09
C THR A 151 -2.71 11.19 39.28
N ASP A 152 -1.58 11.87 39.53
CA ASP A 152 -0.71 11.63 40.68
C ASP A 152 -1.05 12.62 41.83
N PRO A 153 -1.68 12.15 42.93
CA PRO A 153 -1.87 12.97 44.11
C PRO A 153 -0.57 13.03 44.92
N GLN A 154 -0.08 14.23 45.18
CA GLN A 154 1.04 14.46 46.10
C GLN A 154 0.46 14.64 47.52
N ARG A 155 0.22 13.53 48.22
CA ARG A 155 -0.26 13.54 49.62
C ARG A 155 0.76 14.23 50.52
N ASP A 156 0.31 15.27 51.19
CA ASP A 156 1.03 15.90 52.27
C ASP A 156 0.97 15.00 53.52
N SER A 157 2.12 14.50 53.97
CA SER A 157 2.21 13.59 55.12
C SER A 157 1.88 14.26 56.46
N THR A 158 1.92 15.59 56.52
CA THR A 158 1.60 16.37 57.73
C THR A 158 0.11 16.70 57.81
N THR A 159 -0.50 17.11 56.69
CA THR A 159 -1.92 17.53 56.67
C THR A 159 -2.87 16.43 56.24
N GLY A 160 -2.37 15.32 55.67
CA GLY A 160 -3.18 14.27 55.10
C GLY A 160 -4.05 14.74 53.94
N ARG A 161 -3.64 15.78 53.20
CA ARG A 161 -4.37 16.30 52.04
C ARG A 161 -3.62 16.05 50.75
N ASP A 162 -4.36 15.77 49.68
CA ASP A 162 -3.77 15.58 48.36
C ASP A 162 -3.49 16.94 47.72
N ARG A 163 -2.26 17.12 47.22
CA ARG A 163 -1.89 18.24 46.34
C ARG A 163 -1.81 17.73 44.91
N TRP A 164 -2.51 18.40 44.00
CA TRP A 164 -2.58 18.00 42.60
C TRP A 164 -1.65 18.84 41.73
N ARG A 165 -0.35 18.81 42.05
CA ARG A 165 0.69 19.54 41.34
C ARG A 165 1.92 18.67 41.19
N GLY A 166 2.34 18.44 39.95
CA GLY A 166 3.52 17.68 39.61
C GLY A 166 3.31 16.17 39.72
N GLY A 167 4.31 15.42 40.19
CA GLY A 167 4.24 13.96 40.32
C GLY A 167 4.72 13.21 39.10
N ARG A 168 5.02 11.93 39.30
CA ARG A 168 5.56 11.03 38.26
C ARG A 168 4.43 10.42 37.44
N VAL A 169 3.34 10.03 38.11
CA VAL A 169 2.36 9.07 37.61
C VAL A 169 1.14 9.76 36.98
N ASN A 170 1.41 10.70 36.07
CA ASN A 170 0.39 11.43 35.30
C ASN A 170 0.15 10.81 33.92
N LEU A 171 -0.96 11.15 33.28
CA LEU A 171 -1.28 10.73 31.93
C LEU A 171 -1.18 11.90 30.95
N ALA A 172 -0.66 11.63 29.76
CA ALA A 172 -0.72 12.58 28.65
C ALA A 172 -1.06 11.88 27.33
N VAL A 173 -1.74 12.58 26.43
CA VAL A 173 -1.89 12.15 25.03
C VAL A 173 -1.36 13.24 24.12
N VAL A 174 -0.45 12.86 23.23
CA VAL A 174 0.13 13.76 22.23
C VAL A 174 -0.46 13.41 20.87
N THR A 175 -0.92 14.41 20.14
CA THR A 175 -1.58 14.23 18.84
C THR A 175 -1.06 15.22 17.80
N HIS A 176 -1.14 14.86 16.51
CA HIS A 176 -0.77 15.76 15.42
C HIS A 176 -1.80 16.88 15.22
N THR A 177 -3.07 16.52 15.33
CA THR A 177 -4.22 17.42 15.16
C THR A 177 -4.92 17.65 16.49
N ARG A 178 -5.70 18.73 16.58
CA ARG A 178 -6.49 19.00 17.79
C ARG A 178 -7.62 17.97 17.84
N ALA A 179 -7.78 17.31 18.99
CA ALA A 179 -8.88 16.39 19.25
C ALA A 179 -10.24 17.11 19.16
N ASP A 180 -11.22 16.41 18.61
CA ASP A 180 -12.60 16.88 18.51
C ASP A 180 -13.32 16.87 19.87
N GLU A 181 -12.87 16.01 20.79
CA GLU A 181 -13.43 15.87 22.13
C GLU A 181 -12.40 15.26 23.09
N VAL A 182 -12.44 15.66 24.35
CA VAL A 182 -11.69 15.03 25.44
C VAL A 182 -12.67 14.34 26.39
N ARG A 183 -12.39 13.08 26.75
CA ARG A 183 -13.24 12.27 27.63
C ARG A 183 -12.44 11.71 28.79
N ILE A 184 -12.99 11.78 29.99
CA ILE A 184 -12.41 11.13 31.17
C ILE A 184 -13.29 9.99 31.59
N ILE A 185 -12.67 8.83 31.80
CA ILE A 185 -13.36 7.65 32.35
C ILE A 185 -12.89 7.47 33.79
N GLU A 186 -13.83 7.67 34.72
CA GLU A 186 -13.58 7.46 36.13
C GLU A 186 -13.33 5.98 36.43
N ASN A 187 -12.31 5.72 37.25
CA ASN A 187 -12.00 4.37 37.69
C ASN A 187 -12.91 4.01 38.86
N PRO A 188 -13.79 3.00 38.72
CA PRO A 188 -14.74 2.66 39.78
C PRO A 188 -14.06 2.11 41.04
N LEU A 189 -12.78 1.73 40.96
CA LEU A 189 -12.00 1.27 42.11
C LEU A 189 -11.19 2.41 42.76
N TYR A 190 -11.27 3.64 42.26
CA TYR A 190 -10.56 4.78 42.85
C TYR A 190 -10.95 4.97 44.32
N ASN A 191 -9.95 4.99 45.21
CA ASN A 191 -10.11 5.33 46.61
C ASN A 191 -9.23 6.53 46.95
N ARG A 192 -9.86 7.65 47.34
CA ARG A 192 -9.16 8.89 47.72
C ARG A 192 -8.38 8.75 49.02
N ASP A 193 -8.81 7.85 49.90
CA ASP A 193 -8.25 7.71 51.24
C ASP A 193 -7.13 6.65 51.30
N GLU A 194 -6.77 6.07 50.15
CA GLU A 194 -5.64 5.15 50.02
C GLU A 194 -4.32 5.85 50.42
N PRO A 195 -3.61 5.37 51.47
CA PRO A 195 -2.44 6.05 52.01
C PRO A 195 -1.25 6.06 51.04
N ARG A 196 -1.16 5.13 50.08
CA ARG A 196 -0.05 5.08 49.12
C ARG A 196 -0.45 5.64 47.75
N ASN A 197 -0.02 6.86 47.47
CA ASN A 197 -0.37 7.60 46.24
C ASN A 197 -0.01 6.86 44.96
N GLU A 198 1.18 6.28 44.89
CA GLU A 198 1.68 5.56 43.72
C GLU A 198 0.86 4.29 43.39
N TYR A 199 0.12 3.76 44.36
CA TYR A 199 -0.70 2.55 44.20
C TYR A 199 -2.18 2.83 43.94
N ARG A 200 -2.60 4.10 43.93
CA ARG A 200 -4.01 4.43 43.67
C ARG A 200 -4.40 4.06 42.24
N TYR A 201 -5.61 3.50 42.10
CA TYR A 201 -6.26 3.30 40.80
C TYR A 201 -6.43 4.65 40.09
N ARG A 202 -6.46 4.66 38.75
CA ARG A 202 -6.38 5.92 37.98
C ARG A 202 -7.42 5.97 36.89
N ARG A 203 -7.86 7.19 36.60
CA ARG A 203 -8.80 7.53 35.52
C ARG A 203 -8.14 7.29 34.17
N ALA A 204 -8.95 7.04 33.15
CA ALA A 204 -8.46 7.02 31.76
C ALA A 204 -8.62 8.40 31.11
N LEU A 205 -7.64 8.80 30.29
CA LEU A 205 -7.68 10.01 29.47
C LEU A 205 -7.98 9.63 28.02
N GLY A 206 -9.14 10.00 27.52
CA GLY A 206 -9.59 9.79 26.15
C GLY A 206 -9.50 11.05 25.30
N VAL A 207 -9.02 10.92 24.06
CA VAL A 207 -9.12 11.96 23.03
C VAL A 207 -9.82 11.39 21.79
N ARG A 208 -10.80 12.12 21.25
CA ARG A 208 -11.52 11.72 20.03
C ARG A 208 -10.93 12.43 18.82
N ILE A 209 -10.62 11.67 17.78
CA ILE A 209 -10.20 12.17 16.46
C ILE A 209 -11.07 11.48 15.41
N GLY A 210 -11.88 12.26 14.69
CA GLY A 210 -12.95 11.75 13.85
C GLY A 210 -13.93 10.92 14.68
N ASN A 211 -14.10 9.66 14.29
CA ASN A 211 -15.06 8.76 14.94
C ASN A 211 -14.42 7.79 15.96
N THR A 212 -13.12 7.95 16.24
CA THR A 212 -12.37 7.05 17.11
C THR A 212 -11.90 7.76 18.39
N VAL A 213 -12.13 7.14 19.55
CA VAL A 213 -11.64 7.63 20.85
C VAL A 213 -10.44 6.80 21.31
N TYR A 214 -9.30 7.47 21.55
CA TYR A 214 -8.07 6.86 22.05
C TYR A 214 -7.97 7.11 23.56
N TYR A 215 -8.23 6.08 24.36
CA TYR A 215 -8.12 6.07 25.81
C TYR A 215 -6.74 5.62 26.26
N ASN A 216 -6.00 6.54 26.88
CA ASN A 216 -4.77 6.27 27.61
C ASN A 216 -5.10 5.78 29.03
N VAL A 217 -4.53 4.63 29.40
CA VAL A 217 -4.68 4.02 30.72
C VAL A 217 -3.32 3.71 31.36
N HIS A 218 -3.26 3.84 32.68
CA HIS A 218 -2.22 3.25 33.50
C HIS A 218 -2.91 2.48 34.64
N ALA A 219 -3.24 1.22 34.35
CA ALA A 219 -4.01 0.35 35.24
C ALA A 219 -3.10 -0.35 36.26
N ARG A 220 -3.69 -1.11 37.17
CA ARG A 220 -3.07 -1.91 38.24
C ARG A 220 -3.36 -3.41 38.08
N GLY A 221 -3.77 -3.82 36.88
CA GLY A 221 -4.22 -5.17 36.54
C GLY A 221 -5.64 -5.49 36.99
N ALA A 222 -5.95 -5.34 38.29
CA ALA A 222 -7.27 -5.66 38.84
C ALA A 222 -8.41 -4.75 38.33
N ASP A 223 -8.08 -3.52 37.95
CA ASP A 223 -9.01 -2.49 37.47
C ASP A 223 -9.18 -2.44 35.95
N VAL A 224 -8.46 -3.30 35.21
CA VAL A 224 -8.57 -3.38 33.74
C VAL A 224 -10.01 -3.68 33.30
N ALA A 225 -10.62 -4.74 33.83
CA ALA A 225 -11.99 -5.12 33.46
C ALA A 225 -13.05 -4.08 33.91
N PRO A 226 -12.98 -3.51 35.14
CA PRO A 226 -13.83 -2.39 35.53
C PRO A 226 -13.71 -1.14 34.64
N LEU A 227 -12.49 -0.72 34.26
CA LEU A 227 -12.28 0.40 33.34
C LEU A 227 -12.84 0.11 31.95
N LEU A 228 -12.58 -1.09 31.41
CA LEU A 228 -13.09 -1.52 30.11
C LEU A 228 -14.63 -1.51 30.07
N ARG A 229 -15.30 -1.91 31.16
CA ARG A 229 -16.78 -1.78 31.28
C ARG A 229 -17.25 -0.33 31.21
N ARG A 230 -16.53 0.61 31.83
CA ARG A 230 -16.87 2.03 31.77
C ARG A 230 -16.65 2.63 30.38
N ILE A 231 -15.57 2.25 29.68
CA ILE A 231 -15.31 2.63 28.28
C ILE A 231 -16.45 2.14 27.38
N ARG A 232 -16.83 0.86 27.49
CA ARG A 232 -17.98 0.29 26.75
C ARG A 232 -19.27 1.08 26.99
N ALA A 233 -19.55 1.43 28.25
CA ALA A 233 -20.75 2.20 28.61
C ALA A 233 -20.72 3.65 28.11
N ALA A 234 -19.54 4.23 27.94
CA ALA A 234 -19.34 5.58 27.42
C ALA A 234 -19.28 5.66 25.88
N THR A 235 -19.26 4.52 25.19
CA THR A 235 -19.17 4.45 23.72
C THR A 235 -20.51 4.84 23.11
N ARG A 236 -20.51 5.87 22.23
CA ARG A 236 -21.72 6.30 21.52
C ARG A 236 -21.94 5.43 20.27
N ALA A 237 -23.16 5.43 19.74
CA ALA A 237 -23.49 4.68 18.52
C ALA A 237 -22.60 5.13 17.36
N GLY A 238 -22.05 4.16 16.63
CA GLY A 238 -21.13 4.41 15.52
C GLY A 238 -19.67 4.62 15.94
N GLU A 239 -19.35 4.86 17.21
CA GLU A 239 -17.98 5.16 17.63
C GLU A 239 -17.07 3.93 17.71
N ASN A 240 -15.83 4.14 17.29
CA ASN A 240 -14.71 3.24 17.49
C ASN A 240 -13.93 3.67 18.74
N TRP A 241 -13.21 2.73 19.36
CA TRP A 241 -12.32 3.09 20.45
C TRP A 241 -11.08 2.20 20.53
N VAL A 242 -10.04 2.79 21.10
CA VAL A 242 -8.76 2.17 21.44
C VAL A 242 -8.51 2.43 22.92
N MET A 243 -8.19 1.39 23.70
CA MET A 243 -7.70 1.47 25.07
C MET A 243 -6.26 0.99 25.09
N VAL A 244 -5.31 1.88 25.36
CA VAL A 244 -3.87 1.63 25.23
C VAL A 244 -3.11 2.14 26.45
N GLY A 245 -2.05 1.41 26.83
CA GLY A 245 -1.11 1.84 27.86
C GLY A 245 -0.53 0.67 28.65
N ASP A 246 -0.06 0.95 29.86
CA ASP A 246 0.42 -0.04 30.82
C ASP A 246 -0.76 -0.59 31.62
N PHE A 247 -1.08 -1.86 31.41
CA PHE A 247 -2.18 -2.54 32.08
C PHE A 247 -1.77 -3.12 33.44
N ASN A 248 -0.48 -3.20 33.76
CA ASN A 248 0.06 -3.92 34.92
C ASN A 248 -0.53 -5.35 35.07
N LEU A 249 -0.86 -5.99 33.94
CA LEU A 249 -1.39 -7.35 33.88
C LEU A 249 -0.62 -8.13 32.84
N ASP A 250 0.23 -9.04 33.32
CA ASP A 250 1.10 -9.84 32.46
C ASP A 250 0.31 -10.90 31.67
N ILE A 251 0.44 -10.81 30.35
CA ILE A 251 -0.11 -11.78 29.40
C ILE A 251 0.96 -12.53 28.62
N ARG A 252 2.26 -12.34 28.90
CA ARG A 252 3.39 -12.81 28.08
C ARG A 252 3.33 -14.29 27.70
N ASN A 253 2.99 -15.13 28.67
CA ASN A 253 2.95 -16.58 28.53
C ASN A 253 1.54 -17.13 28.24
N ARG A 254 0.62 -16.26 27.82
CA ARG A 254 -0.77 -16.61 27.46
C ARG A 254 -0.91 -16.62 25.94
N THR A 255 -1.58 -17.66 25.43
CA THR A 255 -2.13 -17.64 24.06
C THR A 255 -3.10 -16.48 23.89
N ASP A 256 -3.39 -16.07 22.66
CA ASP A 256 -4.35 -14.97 22.41
C ASP A 256 -5.70 -15.26 23.05
N ARG A 257 -6.18 -16.51 22.98
CA ARG A 257 -7.42 -16.92 23.64
C ARG A 257 -7.37 -16.70 25.15
N GLN A 258 -6.34 -17.21 25.82
CA GLN A 258 -6.17 -17.06 27.27
C GLN A 258 -6.01 -15.59 27.69
N ALA A 259 -5.29 -14.80 26.90
CA ALA A 259 -5.12 -13.37 27.16
C ALA A 259 -6.46 -12.64 27.06
N ARG A 260 -7.24 -12.89 26.00
CA ARG A 260 -8.58 -12.33 25.80
C ARG A 260 -9.54 -12.71 26.92
N GLU A 261 -9.53 -13.99 27.34
CA GLU A 261 -10.33 -14.49 28.46
C GLU A 261 -9.96 -13.76 29.76
N SER A 262 -8.68 -13.63 30.07
CA SER A 262 -8.21 -12.94 31.28
C SER A 262 -8.53 -11.44 31.32
N LEU A 263 -8.59 -10.81 30.14
CA LEU A 263 -8.95 -9.41 29.96
C LEU A 263 -10.47 -9.19 29.89
N HIS A 264 -11.26 -10.28 29.88
CA HIS A 264 -12.72 -10.26 29.70
C HIS A 264 -13.14 -9.53 28.42
N LEU A 265 -12.44 -9.79 27.31
CA LEU A 265 -12.75 -9.19 26.02
C LEU A 265 -14.01 -9.80 25.39
N ARG A 266 -14.80 -8.96 24.72
CA ARG A 266 -15.96 -9.39 23.93
C ARG A 266 -15.51 -9.87 22.53
N PRO A 267 -16.35 -10.64 21.80
CA PRO A 267 -16.02 -11.11 20.46
C PRO A 267 -15.72 -9.99 19.45
N ASP A 268 -16.37 -8.84 19.59
CA ASP A 268 -16.20 -7.65 18.72
C ASP A 268 -14.99 -6.77 19.11
N GLU A 269 -14.24 -7.17 20.13
CA GLU A 269 -13.05 -6.46 20.59
C GLU A 269 -11.79 -7.22 20.20
N GLN A 270 -10.73 -6.48 19.90
CA GLN A 270 -9.45 -7.00 19.42
C GLN A 270 -8.36 -6.73 20.45
N LEU A 271 -7.37 -7.61 20.49
CA LEU A 271 -6.17 -7.47 21.32
C LEU A 271 -4.97 -7.27 20.39
N ALA A 272 -4.34 -6.11 20.45
CA ALA A 272 -3.09 -5.81 19.76
C ALA A 272 -1.96 -5.85 20.78
N ARG A 273 -0.98 -6.72 20.57
CA ARG A 273 0.05 -7.03 21.60
C ARG A 273 1.40 -7.43 20.96
N PRO A 274 2.56 -7.03 21.53
CA PRO A 274 3.86 -7.31 20.91
C PRO A 274 4.31 -8.77 20.95
N ARG A 275 3.70 -9.61 21.80
CA ARG A 275 4.13 -10.99 22.07
C ARG A 275 5.56 -11.10 22.58
N ARG A 276 6.02 -10.06 23.28
CA ARG A 276 7.35 -9.96 23.89
C ARG A 276 7.28 -9.12 25.17
N SER A 277 8.34 -9.20 25.97
CA SER A 277 8.43 -8.43 27.20
C SER A 277 8.41 -6.94 26.90
N THR A 278 7.47 -6.21 27.51
CA THR A 278 7.38 -4.75 27.41
C THR A 278 7.98 -4.08 28.63
N HIS A 279 8.21 -4.83 29.71
CA HIS A 279 8.96 -4.37 30.87
C HIS A 279 10.35 -5.03 30.93
N GLN A 280 11.35 -4.30 31.44
CA GLN A 280 12.76 -4.73 31.46
C GLN A 280 13.00 -5.97 32.34
N ARG A 281 12.20 -6.17 33.39
CA ARG A 281 12.33 -7.34 34.28
C ARG A 281 11.51 -8.55 33.82
N GLY A 282 10.94 -8.53 32.62
CA GLY A 282 9.98 -9.53 32.17
C GLY A 282 8.53 -9.02 32.24
N GLY A 283 7.65 -9.70 31.52
CA GLY A 283 6.22 -9.42 31.46
C GLY A 283 5.81 -8.59 30.23
N GLU A 284 4.65 -8.91 29.68
CA GLU A 284 3.99 -8.15 28.62
C GLU A 284 2.81 -7.41 29.24
N LEU A 285 3.07 -6.15 29.60
CA LEU A 285 2.17 -5.28 30.37
C LEU A 285 1.57 -4.17 29.50
N ASP A 286 2.24 -3.83 28.39
CA ASP A 286 1.90 -2.72 27.52
C ASP A 286 1.30 -3.27 26.21
N TYR A 287 0.01 -3.02 25.98
CA TYR A 287 -0.74 -3.51 24.82
C TYR A 287 -1.94 -2.59 24.55
N ALA A 288 -2.76 -2.94 23.56
CA ALA A 288 -3.99 -2.22 23.26
C ALA A 288 -5.19 -3.16 23.09
N ILE A 289 -6.35 -2.69 23.53
CA ILE A 289 -7.66 -3.31 23.28
C ILE A 289 -8.43 -2.36 22.36
N THR A 290 -8.97 -2.85 21.24
CA THR A 290 -9.66 -2.00 20.28
C THR A 290 -11.03 -2.55 19.90
N ARG A 291 -11.93 -1.66 19.44
CA ARG A 291 -13.26 -2.01 18.92
C ARG A 291 -13.63 -1.12 17.74
N GLY A 292 -14.16 -1.73 16.69
CA GLY A 292 -14.60 -1.02 15.48
C GLY A 292 -13.46 -0.46 14.62
N THR A 293 -12.21 -0.76 14.98
CA THR A 293 -11.00 -0.38 14.22
C THR A 293 -10.52 -1.52 13.33
N PRO A 294 -9.60 -1.26 12.38
CA PRO A 294 -8.78 -2.30 11.78
C PRO A 294 -8.03 -3.13 12.84
N ARG A 295 -7.51 -4.29 12.42
CA ARG A 295 -6.51 -5.02 13.22
C ARG A 295 -5.26 -4.14 13.33
N PHE A 296 -4.51 -4.29 14.43
CA PHE A 296 -3.24 -3.59 14.63
C PHE A 296 -2.11 -4.59 14.87
N ASN A 297 -0.99 -4.38 14.18
CA ASN A 297 0.28 -5.01 14.51
C ASN A 297 0.95 -4.18 15.60
N ALA A 298 1.34 -4.85 16.69
CA ALA A 298 2.03 -4.19 17.79
C ALA A 298 3.51 -4.58 17.79
N ASP A 299 4.39 -3.59 17.96
CA ASP A 299 5.83 -3.79 18.00
C ASP A 299 6.50 -2.89 19.04
N ILE A 300 7.74 -3.20 19.42
CA ILE A 300 8.58 -2.40 20.32
C ILE A 300 9.72 -1.78 19.49
N PRO A 301 9.74 -0.46 19.29
CA PRO A 301 10.81 0.20 18.55
C PRO A 301 12.13 0.20 19.34
N ALA A 302 13.22 0.53 18.66
CA ALA A 302 14.53 0.66 19.29
C ALA A 302 14.57 1.88 20.23
N GLY A 303 14.96 1.66 21.49
CA GLY A 303 15.10 2.71 22.50
C GLY A 303 15.05 2.12 23.90
N ARG A 304 15.92 2.56 24.81
CA ARG A 304 16.00 2.06 26.20
C ARG A 304 16.35 3.20 27.16
N SER A 305 15.40 3.63 27.98
CA SER A 305 15.68 4.53 29.11
C SER A 305 14.68 4.38 30.26
N SER A 306 13.43 4.03 29.96
CA SER A 306 12.41 3.61 30.93
C SER A 306 12.52 2.11 31.22
N ASP A 307 12.05 1.69 32.40
CA ASP A 307 11.85 0.28 32.75
C ASP A 307 10.77 -0.40 31.91
N HIS A 308 9.97 0.37 31.18
CA HIS A 308 9.14 -0.10 30.07
C HIS A 308 9.71 0.29 28.72
N TYR A 309 9.45 -0.53 27.72
CA TYR A 309 9.70 -0.17 26.33
C TYR A 309 8.44 0.47 25.74
N PRO A 310 8.58 1.47 24.85
CA PRO A 310 7.44 1.95 24.07
C PRO A 310 6.85 0.82 23.22
N VAL A 311 5.55 0.89 22.97
CA VAL A 311 4.85 -0.03 22.06
C VAL A 311 4.18 0.80 20.97
N GLN A 312 4.50 0.50 19.73
CA GLN A 312 3.84 1.07 18.56
C GLN A 312 2.78 0.13 18.01
N PHE A 313 1.71 0.71 17.48
CA PHE A 313 0.57 0.04 16.90
C PHE A 313 0.34 0.62 15.53
N GLU A 314 0.76 -0.14 14.54
CA GLU A 314 0.49 0.16 13.14
C GLU A 314 -0.75 -0.63 12.74
N PRO A 315 -1.68 -0.07 11.94
CA PRO A 315 -2.74 -0.87 11.35
C PRO A 315 -2.09 -2.10 10.74
N ALA A 316 -2.53 -3.27 11.20
CA ALA A 316 -2.24 -4.47 10.47
C ALA A 316 -2.75 -4.17 9.07
N PRO A 317 -1.91 -4.34 8.02
CA PRO A 317 -2.42 -4.22 6.67
C PRO A 317 -3.71 -5.01 6.65
N THR A 318 -4.81 -4.38 6.22
CA THR A 318 -6.06 -5.09 5.92
C THR A 318 -5.62 -6.39 5.30
N PRO A 319 -5.99 -7.57 5.82
CA PRO A 319 -5.55 -8.82 5.23
C PRO A 319 -5.77 -8.64 3.76
N VAL A 320 -4.66 -8.52 3.03
CA VAL A 320 -4.74 -8.44 1.59
C VAL A 320 -5.54 -9.70 1.29
N PRO A 321 -6.65 -9.61 0.52
CA PRO A 321 -7.30 -10.79 0.00
C PRO A 321 -6.20 -11.79 -0.34
N ALA A 322 -6.36 -13.03 0.15
CA ALA A 322 -5.41 -14.11 -0.11
C ALA A 322 -4.85 -13.91 -1.52
N ALA A 323 -3.52 -13.99 -1.64
CA ALA A 323 -2.80 -13.74 -2.88
C ALA A 323 -3.67 -14.21 -4.04
N PRO A 324 -3.88 -13.40 -5.12
CA PRO A 324 -4.47 -13.99 -6.31
C PRO A 324 -3.71 -15.29 -6.55
N ASP A 325 -4.45 -16.39 -6.71
CA ASP A 325 -3.94 -17.75 -6.92
C ASP A 325 -3.16 -17.81 -8.25
N GLY A 326 -2.07 -17.05 -8.34
CA GLY A 326 -1.12 -17.02 -9.42
C GLY A 326 0.06 -17.86 -8.98
N PRO A 327 0.34 -19.01 -9.62
CA PRO A 327 1.56 -19.73 -9.34
C PRO A 327 2.75 -18.82 -9.66
N VAL A 328 3.76 -18.84 -8.81
CA VAL A 328 5.08 -18.33 -9.19
C VAL A 328 5.53 -19.12 -10.40
N HIS A 329 5.76 -18.44 -11.52
CA HIS A 329 6.18 -19.08 -12.76
C HIS A 329 7.46 -19.88 -12.55
N ASN A 330 7.54 -21.04 -13.20
CA ASN A 330 8.77 -21.85 -13.23
C ASN A 330 9.80 -21.33 -14.27
N PHE A 331 9.65 -20.09 -14.72
CA PHE A 331 10.52 -19.41 -15.69
C PHE A 331 10.83 -18.00 -15.20
N SER A 332 11.77 -17.32 -15.87
CA SER A 332 12.09 -15.94 -15.55
C SER A 332 11.08 -14.97 -16.15
N SER A 333 10.99 -13.78 -15.57
CA SER A 333 10.13 -12.69 -16.03
C SER A 333 10.92 -11.44 -16.40
N ALA A 334 10.33 -10.59 -17.23
CA ALA A 334 10.73 -9.21 -17.45
C ALA A 334 9.56 -8.30 -17.08
N LEU A 335 9.83 -7.29 -16.25
CA LEU A 335 8.83 -6.32 -15.84
C LEU A 335 8.82 -5.16 -16.83
N GLU A 336 7.76 -5.01 -17.62
CA GLU A 336 7.60 -3.95 -18.62
C GLU A 336 6.68 -2.84 -18.10
N ASN A 337 7.16 -1.60 -18.10
CA ASN A 337 6.40 -0.45 -17.63
C ASN A 337 5.27 -0.08 -18.61
N ALA A 338 4.03 -0.08 -18.14
CA ALA A 338 2.85 0.13 -18.98
C ALA A 338 2.82 1.52 -19.66
N ARG A 339 3.43 2.54 -19.05
CA ARG A 339 3.51 3.89 -19.65
C ARG A 339 4.48 3.97 -20.81
N THR A 340 5.65 3.33 -20.68
CA THR A 340 6.79 3.59 -21.57
C THR A 340 7.17 2.42 -22.47
N GLY A 341 6.66 1.21 -22.21
CA GLY A 341 7.10 -0.03 -22.88
C GLY A 341 8.57 -0.38 -22.60
N LEU A 342 9.16 0.21 -21.54
CA LEU A 342 10.54 -0.03 -21.14
C LEU A 342 10.55 -1.10 -20.06
N VAL A 343 11.56 -1.94 -20.04
CA VAL A 343 11.67 -3.01 -19.06
C VAL A 343 12.64 -2.68 -17.94
N LEU A 344 12.38 -3.24 -16.76
CA LEU A 344 13.28 -3.20 -15.63
C LEU A 344 14.63 -3.83 -16.03
N ASP A 345 15.72 -3.11 -15.77
CA ASP A 345 17.07 -3.50 -16.11
C ASP A 345 17.99 -3.24 -14.92
N VAL A 346 18.76 -4.27 -14.53
CA VAL A 346 19.82 -4.14 -13.54
C VAL A 346 21.15 -4.23 -14.24
N ASP A 347 21.89 -3.12 -14.25
CA ASP A 347 23.19 -3.06 -14.92
C ASP A 347 24.31 -3.79 -14.13
N ASN A 348 25.51 -3.82 -14.68
CA ASN A 348 26.64 -4.50 -14.04
C ASN A 348 27.13 -3.79 -12.76
N ASN A 349 26.68 -2.56 -12.52
CA ASN A 349 26.97 -1.79 -11.31
C ASN A 349 25.81 -1.87 -10.29
N ASN A 350 24.89 -2.82 -10.45
CA ASN A 350 23.70 -2.99 -9.61
C ASN A 350 22.76 -1.78 -9.60
N ARG A 351 22.80 -0.93 -10.64
CA ARG A 351 21.85 0.17 -10.79
C ARG A 351 20.56 -0.37 -11.38
N VAL A 352 19.44 -0.06 -10.72
CA VAL A 352 18.10 -0.44 -11.16
C VAL A 352 17.52 0.69 -12.02
N THR A 353 17.29 0.40 -13.30
CA THR A 353 16.81 1.37 -14.30
C THR A 353 15.70 0.80 -15.17
N THR A 354 15.06 1.64 -15.98
CA THR A 354 14.21 1.19 -17.10
C THR A 354 14.97 1.33 -18.42
N ARG A 355 14.92 0.32 -19.30
CA ARG A 355 15.61 0.33 -20.61
C ARG A 355 14.77 -0.29 -21.72
N LEU A 356 15.17 -0.02 -22.96
CA LEU A 356 14.64 -0.75 -24.12
C LEU A 356 14.88 -2.25 -23.95
N GLN A 357 13.90 -3.02 -24.40
CA GLN A 357 13.93 -4.47 -24.36
C GLN A 357 15.11 -5.02 -25.18
N ALA A 358 15.96 -5.80 -24.52
CA ALA A 358 17.20 -6.37 -25.05
C ALA A 358 17.32 -7.90 -24.82
N TYR A 359 16.31 -8.52 -24.20
CA TYR A 359 16.15 -9.98 -24.04
C TYR A 359 17.34 -10.71 -23.39
N ASN A 360 18.15 -9.99 -22.62
CA ASN A 360 19.35 -10.52 -21.98
C ASN A 360 19.15 -10.74 -20.47
N ALA A 361 20.17 -11.28 -19.80
CA ALA A 361 20.12 -11.62 -18.38
C ALA A 361 19.95 -10.43 -17.41
N ARG A 362 20.13 -9.18 -17.86
CA ARG A 362 19.95 -7.97 -17.03
C ARG A 362 18.49 -7.60 -16.84
N GLN A 363 17.63 -8.07 -17.73
CA GLN A 363 16.19 -7.80 -17.77
C GLN A 363 15.37 -9.04 -17.42
N ARG A 364 16.02 -10.02 -16.78
CA ARG A 364 15.41 -11.30 -16.41
C ARG A 364 15.46 -11.45 -14.91
N PHE A 365 14.29 -11.70 -14.36
CA PHE A 365 14.08 -11.78 -12.93
C PHE A 365 13.40 -13.10 -12.59
N ARG A 366 13.97 -13.80 -11.63
CA ARG A 366 13.36 -14.98 -11.03
C ARG A 366 12.41 -14.51 -9.94
N MET A 367 11.14 -14.85 -10.09
CA MET A 367 10.13 -14.56 -9.08
C MET A 367 10.13 -15.65 -8.02
N ASP A 368 10.03 -15.28 -6.75
CA ASP A 368 9.71 -16.18 -5.65
C ASP A 368 8.71 -15.51 -4.72
N THR A 369 7.98 -16.30 -3.96
CA THR A 369 7.21 -15.80 -2.82
C THR A 369 7.94 -16.04 -1.50
N THR A 370 7.89 -15.07 -0.59
CA THR A 370 8.19 -15.24 0.83
C THR A 370 6.89 -15.19 1.63
N ARG A 371 6.80 -16.07 2.64
CA ARG A 371 5.60 -16.30 3.46
C ARG A 371 4.32 -16.58 2.64
N GLY A 372 4.48 -17.03 1.39
CA GLY A 372 3.39 -17.37 0.47
C GLY A 372 2.61 -16.19 -0.11
N HIS A 373 3.05 -14.93 0.04
CA HIS A 373 2.29 -13.77 -0.45
C HIS A 373 3.14 -12.57 -0.91
N TRP A 374 4.35 -12.40 -0.38
CA TRP A 374 5.23 -11.32 -0.83
C TRP A 374 6.14 -11.82 -1.95
N TYR A 375 6.16 -11.10 -3.06
CA TYR A 375 7.01 -11.38 -4.19
C TYR A 375 8.40 -10.77 -4.01
N ARG A 376 9.39 -11.45 -4.56
CA ARG A 376 10.75 -10.95 -4.72
C ARG A 376 11.27 -11.36 -6.09
N PHE A 377 12.03 -10.46 -6.72
CA PHE A 377 12.48 -10.62 -8.10
C PHE A 377 14.00 -10.61 -8.15
N ALA A 378 14.62 -11.79 -8.00
CA ALA A 378 16.07 -11.92 -8.00
C ALA A 378 16.62 -11.85 -9.44
N ARG A 379 17.75 -11.18 -9.65
CA ARG A 379 18.40 -11.12 -10.97
C ARG A 379 18.89 -12.52 -11.38
N GLY A 380 18.58 -12.97 -12.60
CA GLY A 380 19.25 -14.14 -13.19
C GLY A 380 18.41 -15.05 -14.07
N ASN A 381 19.10 -16.03 -14.67
CA ASN A 381 18.54 -17.07 -15.53
C ASN A 381 18.53 -18.40 -14.76
N SER A 382 17.38 -18.82 -14.25
CA SER A 382 16.94 -20.23 -14.07
C SER A 382 15.97 -20.33 -12.88
N PRO A 383 14.85 -21.05 -12.99
CA PRO A 383 14.06 -21.45 -11.82
C PRO A 383 14.89 -22.35 -10.89
N ARG A 384 14.62 -22.28 -9.58
CA ARG A 384 15.13 -23.27 -8.63
C ARG A 384 14.18 -24.46 -8.57
N ALA A 385 14.71 -25.65 -8.31
CA ALA A 385 13.87 -26.75 -7.85
C ALA A 385 13.13 -26.31 -6.57
N ALA A 386 11.89 -26.76 -6.41
CA ALA A 386 10.94 -26.32 -5.38
C ALA A 386 11.41 -26.46 -3.91
N SER A 387 12.61 -27.01 -3.66
CA SER A 387 13.22 -27.22 -2.34
C SER A 387 14.52 -26.43 -2.08
N GLY A 388 14.95 -25.54 -2.99
CA GLY A 388 16.25 -24.88 -2.88
C GLY A 388 16.28 -23.64 -1.98
N ALA A 389 16.78 -23.79 -0.74
CA ALA A 389 17.13 -22.67 0.15
C ALA A 389 18.02 -21.63 -0.54
N LEU A 390 17.81 -20.33 -0.25
CA LEU A 390 18.59 -19.22 -0.79
C LEU A 390 20.10 -19.41 -0.61
N ALA A 391 20.88 -19.20 -1.67
CA ALA A 391 22.22 -18.68 -1.50
C ALA A 391 22.12 -17.33 -0.78
N ALA A 392 22.87 -17.15 0.31
CA ALA A 392 22.79 -16.02 1.24
C ALA A 392 23.05 -14.63 0.59
N ASP A 393 23.47 -14.59 -0.68
CA ASP A 393 23.94 -13.41 -1.39
C ASP A 393 23.02 -12.93 -2.52
N GLU A 394 21.82 -13.49 -2.68
CA GLU A 394 20.89 -13.03 -3.71
C GLU A 394 20.36 -11.62 -3.41
N THR A 395 20.35 -10.78 -4.45
CA THR A 395 19.88 -9.41 -4.37
C THR A 395 18.65 -9.16 -5.25
N CYS A 396 17.74 -8.33 -4.73
CA CYS A 396 16.45 -8.00 -5.31
C CYS A 396 16.27 -6.48 -5.32
N PRO A 397 15.56 -5.92 -6.32
CA PRO A 397 15.16 -4.52 -6.31
C PRO A 397 14.34 -4.19 -5.04
N GLY A 398 14.76 -3.18 -4.29
CA GLY A 398 14.12 -2.79 -3.04
C GLY A 398 14.25 -1.32 -2.69
N VAL A 399 13.38 -0.89 -1.79
CA VAL A 399 13.28 0.48 -1.31
C VAL A 399 14.32 0.74 -0.23
N ASN A 400 15.07 1.83 -0.39
CA ASN A 400 15.94 2.37 0.65
C ASN A 400 15.28 3.62 1.30
N PRO A 401 14.98 3.60 2.61
CA PRO A 401 14.15 4.63 3.27
C PRO A 401 14.81 5.97 3.56
N PHE A 402 16.08 6.18 3.20
CA PHE A 402 16.80 7.41 3.56
C PHE A 402 16.63 8.58 2.58
N PHE A 403 15.74 8.50 1.58
CA PHE A 403 15.58 9.55 0.55
C PHE A 403 14.11 9.87 0.19
N PRO A 404 13.76 11.14 -0.06
CA PRO A 404 12.38 11.60 -0.35
C PRO A 404 11.84 11.16 -1.72
N MET A 405 12.70 10.69 -2.62
CA MET A 405 12.34 9.77 -3.70
C MET A 405 13.31 8.61 -3.57
N SER A 406 12.90 7.54 -2.90
CA SER A 406 13.76 6.41 -2.62
C SER A 406 14.18 5.74 -3.94
N PRO A 407 15.44 5.86 -4.39
CA PRO A 407 15.89 5.10 -5.53
C PRO A 407 15.75 3.62 -5.19
N ILE A 408 15.31 2.83 -6.17
CA ILE A 408 15.32 1.38 -6.02
C ILE A 408 16.76 0.90 -6.13
N LEU A 409 17.20 0.16 -5.12
CA LEU A 409 18.53 -0.40 -5.03
C LEU A 409 18.44 -1.92 -5.04
N MET A 410 19.55 -2.58 -5.37
CA MET A 410 19.68 -4.01 -5.13
C MET A 410 19.98 -4.24 -3.65
N LEU A 411 19.00 -4.78 -2.92
CA LEU A 411 19.09 -5.15 -1.51
C LEU A 411 19.09 -6.67 -1.37
N SER A 412 19.42 -7.21 -0.20
CA SER A 412 19.19 -8.64 0.08
C SER A 412 17.72 -8.99 -0.18
N CYS A 413 17.47 -10.07 -0.91
CA CYS A 413 16.11 -10.56 -1.19
C CYS A 413 15.32 -10.96 0.06
N GLU A 414 15.98 -11.14 1.20
CA GLU A 414 15.35 -11.38 2.51
C GLU A 414 14.93 -10.09 3.22
N SER A 415 15.41 -8.93 2.77
CA SER A 415 14.99 -7.63 3.31
C SER A 415 13.52 -7.36 2.99
N PRO A 416 12.70 -6.93 3.96
CA PRO A 416 11.34 -6.46 3.70
C PRO A 416 11.31 -5.32 2.66
N GLY A 417 12.33 -4.45 2.65
CA GLY A 417 12.44 -3.40 1.63
C GLY A 417 12.56 -3.95 0.20
N ALA A 418 12.96 -5.21 0.00
CA ALA A 418 13.10 -5.85 -1.31
C ALA A 418 11.92 -6.77 -1.69
N GLN A 419 10.85 -6.74 -0.90
CA GLN A 419 9.66 -7.56 -1.06
C GLN A 419 8.49 -6.69 -1.53
N TRP A 420 7.68 -7.24 -2.43
CA TRP A 420 6.63 -6.52 -3.15
C TRP A 420 5.32 -7.28 -3.15
N HIS A 421 4.21 -6.57 -3.23
CA HIS A 421 2.88 -7.14 -3.34
C HIS A 421 2.17 -6.60 -4.57
N PRO A 422 1.57 -7.46 -5.41
CA PRO A 422 0.83 -7.02 -6.58
C PRO A 422 -0.57 -6.56 -6.18
N GLU A 423 -0.93 -5.35 -6.56
CA GLU A 423 -2.32 -4.89 -6.66
C GLU A 423 -2.75 -5.03 -8.12
N ASP A 424 -3.92 -5.62 -8.36
CA ASP A 424 -4.61 -5.58 -9.66
C ASP A 424 -5.44 -4.28 -9.70
N PRO A 425 -5.05 -3.27 -10.50
CA PRO A 425 -5.76 -2.00 -10.57
C PRO A 425 -7.10 -2.08 -11.33
N GLY A 426 -7.58 -3.27 -11.70
CA GLY A 426 -8.97 -3.46 -12.15
C GLY A 426 -9.15 -4.20 -13.47
N ALA A 427 -8.21 -5.05 -13.90
CA ALA A 427 -8.41 -5.94 -15.04
C ALA A 427 -7.68 -7.27 -14.81
N PRO A 428 -8.39 -8.41 -14.71
CA PRO A 428 -7.75 -9.71 -14.59
C PRO A 428 -6.67 -9.91 -15.67
N GLY A 429 -5.46 -10.22 -15.21
CA GLY A 429 -4.27 -10.37 -16.02
C GLY A 429 -3.58 -9.04 -16.38
N GLY A 430 -4.16 -7.86 -16.16
CA GLY A 430 -3.63 -6.54 -16.55
C GLY A 430 -2.25 -6.20 -15.97
N PRO A 431 -1.71 -4.99 -16.25
CA PRO A 431 -0.45 -4.60 -15.65
C PRO A 431 -0.66 -4.38 -14.15
N LEU A 432 0.25 -4.93 -13.35
CA LEU A 432 0.17 -4.94 -11.90
C LEU A 432 0.83 -3.71 -11.31
N ARG A 433 0.29 -3.22 -10.19
CA ARG A 433 0.97 -2.22 -9.35
C ARG A 433 1.69 -2.94 -8.23
N TRP A 434 2.98 -2.66 -8.03
CA TRP A 434 3.79 -3.35 -7.02
C TRP A 434 4.02 -2.47 -5.79
N HIS A 435 3.37 -2.83 -4.68
CA HIS A 435 3.50 -2.18 -3.37
C HIS A 435 4.68 -2.74 -2.59
N ASN A 436 5.44 -1.90 -1.91
CA ASN A 436 6.53 -2.39 -1.07
C ASN A 436 6.02 -3.00 0.24
N SER A 437 6.65 -4.07 0.73
CA SER A 437 6.19 -4.73 1.97
C SER A 437 6.50 -3.95 3.24
N LEU A 438 7.59 -3.19 3.26
CA LEU A 438 7.98 -2.36 4.39
C LEU A 438 7.30 -0.98 4.34
N TYR A 439 7.02 -0.48 3.14
CA TYR A 439 6.40 0.82 2.88
C TYR A 439 5.21 0.67 1.91
N PRO A 440 4.05 0.21 2.38
CA PRO A 440 2.93 -0.18 1.51
C PRO A 440 2.35 0.99 0.69
N ASP A 441 2.54 2.23 1.13
CA ASP A 441 2.15 3.42 0.39
C ASP A 441 3.10 3.74 -0.78
N LEU A 442 4.21 3.01 -0.92
CA LEU A 442 5.20 3.22 -1.99
C LEU A 442 5.11 2.11 -3.04
N CYS A 443 5.02 2.56 -4.29
CA CYS A 443 4.90 1.71 -5.45
C CYS A 443 6.13 1.80 -6.35
N LEU A 444 6.50 0.67 -6.95
CA LEU A 444 7.56 0.57 -7.95
C LEU A 444 7.21 1.46 -9.15
N THR A 445 8.03 2.48 -9.42
CA THR A 445 7.69 3.53 -10.40
C THR A 445 8.79 3.67 -11.45
N GLY A 446 8.43 3.46 -12.72
CA GLY A 446 9.30 3.69 -13.87
C GLY A 446 9.34 5.17 -14.25
N THR A 447 10.52 5.68 -14.59
CA THR A 447 10.73 7.13 -14.82
C THR A 447 11.07 7.46 -16.26
N GLY A 448 11.88 6.64 -16.94
CA GLY A 448 12.27 6.85 -18.33
C GLY A 448 13.47 6.01 -18.79
N ASN A 449 13.84 6.10 -20.07
CA ASN A 449 14.92 5.29 -20.62
C ASN A 449 16.26 5.63 -19.96
N GLU A 450 16.94 4.59 -19.47
CA GLU A 450 18.19 4.62 -18.70
C GLU A 450 18.14 5.41 -17.38
N GLN A 451 16.92 5.80 -16.95
CA GLN A 451 16.69 6.51 -15.71
C GLN A 451 16.48 5.56 -14.54
N PRO A 452 16.82 5.98 -13.31
CA PRO A 452 16.60 5.18 -12.11
C PRO A 452 15.12 4.86 -11.90
N VAL A 453 14.83 3.61 -11.51
CA VAL A 453 13.53 3.26 -10.96
C VAL A 453 13.45 3.78 -9.53
N VAL A 454 12.28 4.29 -9.14
CA VAL A 454 12.06 4.89 -7.82
C VAL A 454 10.88 4.25 -7.12
N ALA A 455 10.85 4.36 -5.79
CA ALA A 455 9.64 4.14 -5.01
C ALA A 455 8.93 5.49 -4.84
N TYR A 456 7.64 5.54 -5.19
CA TYR A 456 6.84 6.76 -5.10
C TYR A 456 5.44 6.46 -4.56
N GLN A 457 4.74 7.46 -4.02
CA GLN A 457 3.40 7.28 -3.48
C GLN A 457 2.48 6.58 -4.50
N CYS A 458 1.82 5.52 -4.07
CA CYS A 458 0.92 4.71 -4.90
C CYS A 458 -0.26 5.55 -5.39
N SER A 459 -0.57 5.41 -6.67
CA SER A 459 -1.60 6.15 -7.40
C SER A 459 -1.96 5.43 -8.70
N ASP A 460 -2.97 5.92 -9.42
CA ASP A 460 -3.38 5.36 -10.72
C ASP A 460 -2.48 5.77 -11.89
N MET A 461 -1.25 6.22 -11.63
CA MET A 461 -0.30 6.57 -12.67
C MET A 461 0.13 5.32 -13.46
N PRO A 462 0.05 5.32 -14.82
CA PRO A 462 0.54 4.22 -15.65
C PRO A 462 2.03 3.92 -15.48
N ALA A 463 2.81 4.90 -14.98
CA ALA A 463 4.23 4.72 -14.65
C ALA A 463 4.46 3.75 -13.47
N GLN A 464 3.43 3.45 -12.69
CA GLN A 464 3.46 2.52 -11.54
C GLN A 464 2.91 1.13 -11.88
N GLN A 465 2.44 0.96 -13.12
CA GLN A 465 1.87 -0.28 -13.61
C GLN A 465 2.90 -1.03 -14.46
N TRP A 466 3.02 -2.33 -14.22
CA TRP A 466 4.03 -3.19 -14.82
C TRP A 466 3.42 -4.48 -15.34
N TRP A 467 3.67 -4.80 -16.60
CA TRP A 467 3.39 -6.10 -17.17
C TRP A 467 4.45 -7.10 -16.72
N ASP A 468 4.00 -8.27 -16.27
CA ASP A 468 4.85 -9.42 -16.01
C ASP A 468 4.93 -10.27 -17.28
N ASN A 469 6.06 -10.18 -17.99
CA ASN A 469 6.28 -10.88 -19.25
C ASN A 469 7.24 -12.05 -19.06
N SER A 470 6.83 -13.24 -19.47
CA SER A 470 7.65 -14.45 -19.41
C SER A 470 8.92 -14.34 -20.28
N ARG A 471 9.99 -14.99 -19.83
CA ARG A 471 11.32 -15.02 -20.44
C ARG A 471 11.93 -16.40 -20.32
N ALA A 472 12.53 -16.86 -21.42
CA ALA A 472 13.24 -18.13 -21.52
C ALA A 472 12.39 -19.34 -21.06
N VAL A 473 11.10 -19.37 -21.46
CA VAL A 473 10.20 -20.49 -21.17
C VAL A 473 10.74 -21.75 -21.87
N PRO A 474 11.21 -22.76 -21.13
CA PRO A 474 11.83 -23.93 -21.74
C PRO A 474 10.77 -24.83 -22.38
N GLU A 475 11.12 -25.58 -23.43
CA GLU A 475 10.17 -26.46 -24.13
C GLU A 475 9.49 -27.48 -23.20
N ARG A 476 10.19 -27.91 -22.15
CA ARG A 476 9.67 -28.81 -21.11
C ARG A 476 8.65 -28.17 -20.16
N ALA A 477 8.40 -26.87 -20.22
CA ALA A 477 7.38 -26.24 -19.38
C ALA A 477 5.96 -26.52 -19.91
N TRP A 478 5.84 -26.87 -21.19
CA TRP A 478 4.55 -27.07 -21.88
C TRP A 478 4.02 -28.49 -21.71
N GLU A 479 3.62 -28.86 -20.50
CA GLU A 479 3.25 -30.26 -20.16
C GLU A 479 1.74 -30.49 -20.07
N ASP A 480 0.98 -29.53 -19.53
CA ASP A 480 -0.47 -29.64 -19.37
C ASP A 480 -1.18 -29.23 -20.66
N LYS A 481 -2.06 -30.10 -21.15
CA LYS A 481 -2.72 -29.92 -22.45
C LYS A 481 -4.20 -30.24 -22.45
N GLU A 482 -4.96 -29.37 -23.11
CA GLU A 482 -6.31 -29.66 -23.58
C GLU A 482 -6.21 -30.05 -25.06
N GLU A 483 -6.45 -31.32 -25.36
CA GLU A 483 -6.22 -31.86 -26.69
C GLU A 483 -7.46 -31.82 -27.58
N ARG A 484 -7.23 -31.61 -28.89
CA ARG A 484 -8.22 -31.80 -29.97
C ARG A 484 -9.47 -30.95 -29.82
N ILE A 485 -9.39 -29.87 -29.08
CA ILE A 485 -10.50 -28.95 -28.87
C ILE A 485 -10.76 -28.13 -30.14
N ARG A 486 -11.86 -27.38 -30.13
CA ARG A 486 -12.10 -26.26 -31.01
C ARG A 486 -12.37 -25.01 -30.18
N LEU A 487 -11.99 -23.87 -30.74
CA LEU A 487 -12.31 -22.57 -30.18
C LEU A 487 -13.50 -21.98 -30.92
N ARG A 488 -14.64 -21.88 -30.23
CA ARG A 488 -15.88 -21.32 -30.77
C ARG A 488 -16.02 -19.87 -30.31
N ALA A 489 -16.23 -18.96 -31.25
CA ALA A 489 -16.49 -17.55 -30.99
C ALA A 489 -17.95 -17.32 -30.53
N TRP A 490 -18.23 -16.12 -30.03
CA TRP A 490 -19.56 -15.67 -29.58
C TRP A 490 -20.68 -15.83 -30.63
N ASN A 491 -20.35 -15.74 -31.92
CA ASN A 491 -21.30 -15.86 -33.04
C ASN A 491 -21.45 -17.31 -33.55
N GLY A 492 -20.88 -18.30 -32.86
CA GLY A 492 -20.96 -19.71 -33.21
C GLY A 492 -19.99 -20.16 -34.32
N LEU A 493 -19.16 -19.26 -34.85
CA LEU A 493 -18.08 -19.64 -35.77
C LEU A 493 -16.88 -20.20 -34.99
N TYR A 494 -16.04 -20.95 -35.70
CA TYR A 494 -14.90 -21.67 -35.15
C TYR A 494 -13.61 -21.11 -35.69
N LEU A 495 -12.58 -21.04 -34.84
CA LEU A 495 -11.23 -20.69 -35.26
C LEU A 495 -10.71 -21.70 -36.28
N ASP A 496 -10.19 -21.20 -37.40
CA ASP A 496 -9.74 -21.99 -38.54
C ASP A 496 -8.50 -21.34 -39.20
N ASN A 497 -7.68 -22.16 -39.84
CA ASN A 497 -6.55 -21.68 -40.64
C ASN A 497 -7.06 -21.27 -42.03
N PHE A 498 -6.62 -20.14 -42.55
CA PHE A 498 -7.03 -19.67 -43.88
C PHE A 498 -6.74 -20.74 -44.94
N SER A 499 -7.79 -21.15 -45.67
CA SER A 499 -7.75 -22.19 -46.71
C SER A 499 -7.22 -23.56 -46.25
N GLY A 500 -7.18 -23.83 -44.94
CA GLY A 500 -6.59 -25.05 -44.39
C GLY A 500 -5.07 -25.13 -44.52
N SER A 501 -4.40 -24.03 -44.90
CA SER A 501 -2.93 -23.96 -44.96
C SER A 501 -2.33 -24.13 -43.57
N GLY A 502 -1.17 -24.79 -43.52
CA GLY A 502 -0.45 -25.06 -42.28
C GLY A 502 0.85 -24.31 -42.12
N GLY A 503 1.27 -23.45 -43.07
CA GLY A 503 2.58 -22.79 -43.10
C GLY A 503 2.71 -21.56 -42.19
N ASP A 504 3.95 -21.11 -41.93
CA ASP A 504 4.21 -19.88 -41.18
C ASP A 504 3.64 -18.66 -41.90
N GLY A 505 3.11 -17.71 -41.13
CA GLY A 505 2.42 -16.53 -41.65
C GLY A 505 1.02 -16.81 -42.20
N THR A 506 0.52 -18.05 -42.15
CA THR A 506 -0.86 -18.35 -42.58
C THR A 506 -1.84 -17.60 -41.69
N PRO A 507 -2.73 -16.74 -42.23
CA PRO A 507 -3.73 -16.03 -41.43
C PRO A 507 -4.73 -16.98 -40.78
N LEU A 508 -5.21 -16.58 -39.61
CA LEU A 508 -6.34 -17.24 -38.96
C LEU A 508 -7.66 -16.59 -39.38
N THR A 509 -8.71 -17.39 -39.42
CA THR A 509 -10.07 -16.99 -39.80
C THR A 509 -11.11 -17.61 -38.88
N THR A 510 -12.36 -17.16 -38.98
CA THR A 510 -13.51 -17.83 -38.36
C THR A 510 -14.37 -18.51 -39.43
N ARG A 511 -14.78 -19.76 -39.21
CA ARG A 511 -15.58 -20.54 -40.17
C ARG A 511 -16.62 -21.41 -39.48
N ARG A 512 -17.68 -21.81 -40.20
CA ARG A 512 -18.60 -22.85 -39.69
C ARG A 512 -17.84 -24.14 -39.42
N ARG A 513 -18.35 -24.93 -38.46
CA ARG A 513 -17.82 -26.26 -38.15
C ARG A 513 -17.86 -27.14 -39.40
N ASN A 514 -16.72 -27.72 -39.77
CA ASN A 514 -16.60 -28.59 -40.95
C ASN A 514 -15.70 -29.84 -40.69
N GLU A 515 -15.47 -30.18 -39.42
CA GLU A 515 -14.77 -31.40 -38.96
C GLU A 515 -13.34 -31.62 -39.44
N VAL A 516 -12.71 -30.61 -40.05
CA VAL A 516 -11.32 -30.66 -40.53
C VAL A 516 -10.30 -30.46 -39.39
N SER A 517 -9.05 -30.86 -39.65
CA SER A 517 -7.93 -30.70 -38.72
C SER A 517 -7.46 -29.25 -38.52
N SER A 518 -7.80 -28.32 -39.44
CA SER A 518 -7.47 -26.89 -39.32
C SER A 518 -8.34 -26.14 -38.31
N GLN A 519 -9.44 -26.75 -37.83
CA GLN A 519 -10.25 -26.23 -36.72
C GLN A 519 -9.93 -26.92 -35.38
N ARG A 520 -8.87 -27.72 -35.33
CA ARG A 520 -8.48 -28.49 -34.15
C ARG A 520 -7.23 -27.90 -33.51
N TRP A 521 -7.30 -27.68 -32.21
CA TRP A 521 -6.29 -26.99 -31.45
C TRP A 521 -5.91 -27.80 -30.21
N ASP A 522 -4.65 -27.70 -29.82
CA ASP A 522 -4.14 -28.18 -28.56
C ASP A 522 -3.69 -26.95 -27.76
N ILE A 523 -4.34 -26.67 -26.63
CA ILE A 523 -3.89 -25.61 -25.71
C ILE A 523 -2.87 -26.24 -24.79
N GLN A 524 -1.67 -25.67 -24.75
CA GLN A 524 -0.58 -26.14 -23.91
C GLN A 524 -0.22 -25.07 -22.89
N TYR A 525 -0.29 -25.41 -21.60
CA TYR A 525 -0.03 -24.52 -20.48
C TYR A 525 1.42 -24.66 -20.00
N ALA A 526 2.00 -23.58 -19.49
CA ALA A 526 3.40 -23.54 -19.02
C ALA A 526 3.65 -24.18 -17.63
N GLY A 527 2.66 -24.94 -17.13
CA GLY A 527 2.69 -25.67 -15.85
C GLY A 527 1.29 -25.80 -15.24
N SER A 528 1.16 -26.65 -14.23
CA SER A 528 -0.12 -26.90 -13.55
C SER A 528 -0.56 -25.70 -12.72
N GLY A 529 -1.62 -25.03 -13.21
CA GLY A 529 -2.19 -23.83 -12.60
C GLY A 529 -1.70 -22.51 -13.19
N ASP A 530 -0.80 -22.54 -14.19
CA ASP A 530 -0.39 -21.32 -14.91
C ASP A 530 -1.44 -20.94 -15.96
N SER A 531 -1.58 -19.64 -16.24
CA SER A 531 -2.48 -19.11 -17.29
C SER A 531 -1.74 -18.78 -18.59
N LEU A 532 -0.41 -18.90 -18.61
CA LEU A 532 0.37 -18.77 -19.83
C LEU A 532 0.20 -20.00 -20.72
N VAL A 533 -0.27 -19.77 -21.95
CA VAL A 533 -0.52 -20.81 -22.95
C VAL A 533 0.15 -20.54 -24.28
N ARG A 534 0.37 -21.64 -25.02
CA ARG A 534 0.50 -21.61 -26.48
C ARG A 534 -0.61 -22.46 -27.10
N ILE A 535 -1.17 -22.01 -28.21
CA ILE A 535 -2.30 -22.65 -28.87
C ILE A 535 -1.80 -23.26 -30.18
N LYS A 536 -1.65 -24.59 -30.22
CA LYS A 536 -1.04 -25.31 -31.33
C LYS A 536 -2.11 -25.91 -32.25
N GLY A 537 -2.09 -25.58 -33.54
CA GLY A 537 -3.01 -26.14 -34.52
C GLY A 537 -2.63 -27.57 -34.89
N ARG A 538 -3.51 -28.54 -34.63
CA ARG A 538 -3.26 -29.98 -34.84
C ARG A 538 -2.87 -30.32 -36.26
N GLY A 539 -3.55 -29.73 -37.26
CA GLY A 539 -3.23 -29.96 -38.67
C GLY A 539 -1.92 -29.32 -39.13
N SER A 540 -1.49 -28.26 -38.46
CA SER A 540 -0.33 -27.45 -38.87
C SER A 540 0.96 -27.75 -38.09
N GLY A 541 0.84 -28.24 -36.85
CA GLY A 541 1.94 -28.30 -35.90
C GLY A 541 2.45 -26.93 -35.42
N ARG A 542 1.80 -25.83 -35.80
CA ARG A 542 2.21 -24.44 -35.54
C ARG A 542 1.34 -23.78 -34.48
N CYS A 543 1.85 -22.72 -33.88
CA CYS A 543 1.19 -21.97 -32.83
C CYS A 543 0.54 -20.70 -33.36
N ILE A 544 -0.54 -20.26 -32.71
CA ILE A 544 -1.14 -18.95 -32.97
C ILE A 544 -0.15 -17.86 -32.54
N ASP A 545 0.17 -16.96 -33.45
CA ASP A 545 1.11 -15.85 -33.29
C ASP A 545 0.48 -14.54 -33.81
N VAL A 546 1.15 -13.42 -33.55
CA VAL A 546 0.85 -12.10 -34.10
C VAL A 546 1.86 -11.77 -35.21
N VAL A 547 1.39 -11.14 -36.28
CA VAL A 547 2.25 -10.86 -37.47
C VAL A 547 3.46 -9.99 -37.14
N ASP A 548 3.31 -9.00 -36.27
CA ASP A 548 4.40 -8.15 -35.78
C ASP A 548 4.33 -8.07 -34.25
N SER A 549 5.12 -8.92 -33.59
CA SER A 549 5.24 -8.93 -32.13
C SER A 549 6.16 -7.84 -31.58
N VAL A 550 6.85 -7.07 -32.44
CA VAL A 550 7.74 -5.98 -32.03
C VAL A 550 7.00 -4.65 -32.03
N GLN A 551 6.12 -4.42 -33.01
CA GLN A 551 5.25 -3.24 -33.08
C GLN A 551 3.79 -3.65 -33.32
N PRO A 552 3.18 -4.35 -32.36
CA PRO A 552 1.79 -4.79 -32.50
C PRO A 552 0.84 -3.58 -32.45
N HIS A 553 -0.25 -3.68 -33.21
CA HIS A 553 -1.29 -2.67 -33.22
C HIS A 553 -2.68 -3.33 -33.29
N PRO A 554 -3.73 -2.69 -32.73
CA PRO A 554 -5.10 -3.15 -32.91
C PRO A 554 -5.46 -3.32 -34.39
N GLY A 555 -6.20 -4.37 -34.71
CA GLY A 555 -6.55 -4.78 -36.07
C GLY A 555 -5.47 -5.59 -36.80
N GLY A 556 -4.28 -5.75 -36.21
CA GLY A 556 -3.24 -6.65 -36.72
C GLY A 556 -3.78 -8.08 -36.82
N ARG A 557 -3.36 -8.83 -37.85
CA ARG A 557 -3.82 -10.21 -38.06
C ARG A 557 -3.12 -11.18 -37.10
N SER A 558 -3.84 -12.21 -36.70
CA SER A 558 -3.25 -13.39 -36.08
C SER A 558 -2.92 -14.42 -37.15
N VAL A 559 -1.78 -15.09 -36.99
CA VAL A 559 -1.23 -16.03 -37.96
C VAL A 559 -0.77 -17.31 -37.26
N LEU A 560 -0.44 -18.33 -38.05
CA LEU A 560 0.34 -19.46 -37.57
C LEU A 560 1.83 -19.16 -37.65
N HIS A 561 2.59 -19.61 -36.66
CA HIS A 561 4.05 -19.56 -36.67
C HIS A 561 4.65 -20.73 -35.88
N ASP A 562 5.95 -21.00 -36.08
CA ASP A 562 6.72 -21.94 -35.25
C ASP A 562 6.55 -21.67 -33.74
N CYS A 563 6.30 -22.74 -32.98
CA CYS A 563 5.97 -22.72 -31.55
C CYS A 563 7.17 -22.52 -30.61
N THR A 564 8.41 -22.56 -31.12
CA THR A 564 9.62 -22.53 -30.27
C THR A 564 10.30 -21.17 -30.26
N GLY A 565 10.01 -20.33 -31.26
CA GLY A 565 10.51 -18.95 -31.32
C GLY A 565 12.03 -18.82 -31.41
N ARG A 566 12.78 -19.89 -31.68
CA ARG A 566 14.25 -19.85 -31.80
C ARG A 566 14.65 -18.88 -32.91
N GLY A 567 15.25 -17.75 -32.53
CA GLY A 567 15.71 -16.71 -33.45
C GLY A 567 14.75 -15.51 -33.63
N SER A 568 13.62 -15.47 -32.92
CA SER A 568 12.77 -14.29 -32.89
C SER A 568 13.40 -13.15 -32.08
N LYS A 569 13.20 -11.89 -32.52
CA LYS A 569 13.60 -10.69 -31.76
C LYS A 569 12.83 -10.53 -30.45
N THR A 570 11.95 -11.47 -30.09
CA THR A 570 10.98 -11.35 -28.99
C THR A 570 11.00 -12.50 -28.00
N ASP A 571 11.97 -13.43 -28.09
CA ASP A 571 12.05 -14.62 -27.22
C ASP A 571 10.72 -15.43 -27.21
N GLY A 572 10.01 -15.44 -28.34
CA GLY A 572 8.76 -16.18 -28.54
C GLY A 572 7.50 -15.57 -27.90
N THR A 573 7.53 -14.33 -27.39
CA THR A 573 6.33 -13.72 -26.77
C THR A 573 5.15 -13.57 -27.74
N GLY A 574 5.39 -13.54 -29.05
CA GLY A 574 4.36 -13.40 -30.07
C GLY A 574 3.37 -14.56 -30.14
N HIS A 575 3.79 -15.79 -29.86
CA HIS A 575 2.92 -16.98 -29.86
C HIS A 575 2.49 -17.43 -28.46
N ARG A 576 2.77 -16.62 -27.44
CA ARG A 576 2.34 -16.87 -26.06
C ARG A 576 1.18 -15.97 -25.69
N TRP A 577 0.24 -16.55 -24.98
CA TRP A 577 -1.02 -15.91 -24.65
C TRP A 577 -1.34 -16.15 -23.18
N GLN A 578 -1.84 -15.14 -22.48
CA GLN A 578 -2.48 -15.31 -21.18
C GLN A 578 -3.94 -15.72 -21.42
N ALA A 579 -4.32 -16.87 -20.85
CA ALA A 579 -5.66 -17.41 -20.90
C ALA A 579 -6.46 -16.92 -19.68
N GLU A 580 -7.33 -15.94 -19.91
CA GLU A 580 -8.12 -15.28 -18.86
C GLU A 580 -9.54 -15.87 -18.84
N MET A 581 -9.86 -16.62 -17.79
CA MET A 581 -11.14 -17.32 -17.64
C MET A 581 -12.20 -16.45 -16.96
N TYR A 582 -13.40 -16.44 -17.54
CA TYR A 582 -14.57 -15.77 -16.96
C TYR A 582 -15.43 -16.76 -16.17
N GLY A 583 -16.25 -16.25 -15.25
CA GLY A 583 -17.15 -17.08 -14.44
C GLY A 583 -18.20 -17.87 -15.23
N ASP A 584 -18.42 -17.54 -16.50
CA ASP A 584 -19.27 -18.29 -17.44
C ASP A 584 -18.53 -19.43 -18.17
N GLY A 585 -17.25 -19.66 -17.87
CA GLY A 585 -16.40 -20.65 -18.50
C GLY A 585 -15.85 -20.25 -19.88
N THR A 586 -16.10 -19.03 -20.34
CA THR A 586 -15.47 -18.49 -21.56
C THR A 586 -14.08 -17.94 -21.26
N LEU A 587 -13.25 -17.86 -22.30
CA LEU A 587 -11.85 -17.45 -22.22
C LEU A 587 -11.57 -16.26 -23.11
N ARG A 588 -10.74 -15.34 -22.62
CA ARG A 588 -10.08 -14.31 -23.42
C ARG A 588 -8.60 -14.68 -23.50
N PHE A 589 -8.03 -14.64 -24.71
CA PHE A 589 -6.60 -14.86 -24.92
C PHE A 589 -5.94 -13.53 -25.17
N ARG A 590 -5.06 -13.11 -24.27
CA ARG A 590 -4.27 -11.88 -24.45
C ARG A 590 -2.84 -12.20 -24.80
N ASN A 591 -2.34 -11.62 -25.88
CA ASN A 591 -0.98 -11.84 -26.33
C ASN A 591 0.04 -11.24 -25.34
N GLU A 592 1.11 -11.98 -25.04
CA GLU A 592 2.15 -11.52 -24.11
C GLU A 592 3.01 -10.39 -24.70
N ALA A 593 3.27 -10.38 -26.01
CA ALA A 593 4.05 -9.31 -26.63
C ALA A 593 3.23 -8.02 -26.81
N ALA A 594 1.98 -8.19 -27.25
CA ALA A 594 1.15 -7.07 -27.68
C ALA A 594 0.30 -6.46 -26.57
N HIS A 595 0.02 -7.21 -25.51
CA HIS A 595 -1.00 -6.84 -24.51
C HIS A 595 -2.39 -6.62 -25.14
N LEU A 596 -2.62 -7.21 -26.33
CA LEU A 596 -3.85 -7.15 -27.10
C LEU A 596 -4.51 -8.53 -27.14
N CYS A 597 -5.83 -8.55 -27.24
CA CYS A 597 -6.65 -9.74 -27.15
C CYS A 597 -6.98 -10.33 -28.52
N LEU A 598 -7.04 -11.66 -28.61
CA LEU A 598 -7.41 -12.40 -29.81
C LEU A 598 -8.90 -12.22 -30.13
N VAL A 599 -9.20 -11.50 -31.21
CA VAL A 599 -10.56 -11.09 -31.60
C VAL A 599 -11.04 -11.91 -32.81
N PRO A 600 -12.14 -12.69 -32.66
CA PRO A 600 -12.77 -13.38 -33.77
C PRO A 600 -13.41 -12.43 -34.79
N SER A 601 -13.45 -12.84 -36.06
CA SER A 601 -14.25 -12.15 -37.07
C SER A 601 -15.73 -12.46 -36.91
N ALA A 602 -16.55 -11.40 -37.05
CA ALA A 602 -18.01 -11.51 -37.12
C ALA A 602 -18.50 -12.17 -38.42
N ARG A 603 -17.68 -12.17 -39.47
CA ARG A 603 -17.99 -12.75 -40.79
C ARG A 603 -17.30 -14.09 -40.97
N GLU A 604 -18.01 -15.06 -41.53
CA GLU A 604 -17.41 -16.32 -41.99
C GLU A 604 -16.30 -16.02 -43.01
N THR A 605 -15.17 -16.73 -42.88
CA THR A 605 -13.89 -16.53 -43.58
C THR A 605 -13.18 -15.20 -43.33
N GLY A 606 -13.71 -14.34 -42.45
CA GLY A 606 -13.02 -13.12 -42.06
C GLY A 606 -11.84 -13.42 -41.12
N TYR A 607 -10.84 -12.54 -41.14
CA TYR A 607 -9.60 -12.73 -40.39
C TYR A 607 -9.80 -12.56 -38.89
N VAL A 608 -9.12 -13.41 -38.12
CA VAL A 608 -8.94 -13.21 -36.69
C VAL A 608 -7.82 -12.19 -36.49
N THR A 609 -8.06 -11.23 -35.62
CA THR A 609 -7.19 -10.08 -35.39
C THR A 609 -6.84 -9.94 -33.92
N ILE A 610 -5.93 -9.04 -33.57
CA ILE A 610 -5.72 -8.59 -32.19
C ILE A 610 -6.38 -7.23 -31.95
N GLY A 611 -6.88 -6.97 -30.74
CA GLY A 611 -7.53 -5.70 -30.40
C GLY A 611 -7.37 -5.34 -28.93
N THR A 612 -7.68 -4.09 -28.56
CA THR A 612 -7.62 -3.63 -27.17
C THR A 612 -8.51 -4.53 -26.31
N CYS A 613 -7.93 -5.09 -25.25
CA CYS A 613 -8.65 -5.99 -24.35
C CYS A 613 -9.78 -5.25 -23.64
N SER A 614 -10.93 -5.90 -23.57
CA SER A 614 -12.13 -5.43 -22.89
C SER A 614 -12.95 -6.65 -22.45
N ASP A 615 -13.94 -6.44 -21.59
CA ASP A 615 -14.82 -7.52 -21.15
C ASP A 615 -15.92 -7.84 -22.17
N ASP A 616 -15.80 -7.32 -23.39
CA ASP A 616 -16.74 -7.57 -24.47
C ASP A 616 -16.77 -9.07 -24.82
N ALA A 617 -17.97 -9.66 -24.81
CA ALA A 617 -18.18 -11.06 -25.19
C ALA A 617 -17.66 -11.37 -26.60
N ARG A 618 -17.53 -10.36 -27.46
CA ARG A 618 -16.97 -10.50 -28.81
C ARG A 618 -15.49 -10.84 -28.85
N GLN A 619 -14.77 -10.72 -27.73
CA GLN A 619 -13.36 -11.11 -27.60
C GLN A 619 -13.19 -12.47 -26.91
N ARG A 620 -14.29 -13.16 -26.60
CA ARG A 620 -14.29 -14.39 -25.83
C ARG A 620 -14.46 -15.63 -26.72
N TRP A 621 -13.87 -16.72 -26.26
CA TRP A 621 -13.85 -18.02 -26.89
C TRP A 621 -14.42 -19.07 -25.95
N THR A 622 -15.20 -20.01 -26.48
CA THR A 622 -15.63 -21.21 -25.78
C THR A 622 -14.79 -22.39 -26.26
N ILE A 623 -14.19 -23.13 -25.32
CA ILE A 623 -13.57 -24.41 -25.62
C ILE A 623 -14.67 -25.46 -25.82
N VAL A 624 -14.62 -26.17 -26.94
CA VAL A 624 -15.55 -27.27 -27.23
C VAL A 624 -14.82 -28.51 -27.76
N PRO A 625 -15.32 -29.74 -27.49
CA PRO A 625 -14.72 -30.97 -28.02
C PRO A 625 -14.72 -31.12 -29.56
#